data_AF-A0A7J5DVD5-F1
#
_entry.id   AF-A0A7J5DVD5-F1
#
_cell.length_a   1.000
_cell.length_b   1.000
_cell.length_c   1.000
_cell.angle_alpha   90.00
_cell.angle_beta   90.00
_cell.angle_gamma   90.00
#
_symmetry.space_group_name_H-M   'P 1'
#
loop_
_entity.id
_entity.type
_entity.pdbx_description
1 polymer ?
#
loop_
_entity_poly.entity_id
_entity_poly.type
_entity_poly.pdbx_seq_one_letter_code
_entity_poly.pdbx_strand_id
1 'polypeptide(L)'
;MPIAGRKPKPQGQAVNRNKPAHEWTEVANVPFESAPPLPETKPNGDPWSSSTQRWWTAISTMPHCTLWSDSDWMFAEHTARLVAAFDAGDFKQATEIRQREKKLGVTADDRRDLRIRYVDPKAEAEAAGDNVTSLDDYRDL
;
A
#
# COMPACT_ATOMS: atom_id res chain seq x y z
N MET A 1 -4.23 -4.82 11.40
CA MET A 1 -5.16 -4.14 12.35
C MET A 1 -4.66 -2.72 12.58
N PRO A 2 -5.51 -1.68 12.45
CA PRO A 2 -5.10 -0.31 12.76
C PRO A 2 -4.69 -0.20 14.24
N ILE A 3 -3.56 0.45 14.50
CA ILE A 3 -3.00 0.54 15.85
C ILE A 3 -3.82 1.56 16.68
N ALA A 4 -4.31 1.12 17.84
CA ALA A 4 -5.07 1.98 18.74
C ALA A 4 -4.17 3.08 19.36
N GLY A 5 -4.72 4.29 19.48
CA GLY A 5 -4.02 5.43 20.08
C GLY A 5 -4.00 6.67 19.19
N ARG A 6 -3.36 7.73 19.68
CA ARG A 6 -3.23 8.97 18.91
C ARG A 6 -2.40 8.70 17.66
N LYS A 7 -2.89 9.16 16.50
CA LYS A 7 -2.16 9.07 15.24
C LYS A 7 -0.73 9.59 15.45
N PRO A 8 0.30 8.92 14.91
CA PRO A 8 1.66 9.43 14.99
C PRO A 8 1.70 10.84 14.39
N LYS A 9 2.62 11.70 14.85
CA LYS A 9 2.85 13.02 14.25
C LYS A 9 3.62 12.90 12.93
N PRO A 10 3.54 13.89 12.02
CA PRO A 10 4.34 13.85 10.79
C PRO A 10 5.83 13.84 11.14
N GLN A 11 6.66 13.35 10.23
CA GLN A 11 8.11 13.36 10.43
C GLN A 11 8.58 14.79 10.72
N GLY A 12 9.44 14.96 11.73
CA GLY A 12 9.95 16.26 12.15
C GLY A 12 9.02 17.10 13.06
N GLN A 13 7.76 16.71 13.27
CA GLN A 13 6.84 17.43 14.17
C GLN A 13 6.72 16.81 15.57
N ALA A 14 7.44 15.72 15.83
CA ALA A 14 7.49 15.11 17.14
C ALA A 14 8.31 16.00 18.10
N VAL A 15 7.67 16.47 19.18
CA VAL A 15 8.32 17.27 20.23
C VAL A 15 9.05 16.35 21.23
N ASN A 16 8.57 15.12 21.39
CA ASN A 16 9.19 14.15 22.28
C ASN A 16 10.32 13.39 21.55
N ARG A 17 11.45 13.20 22.23
CA ARG A 17 12.64 12.46 21.75
C ARG A 17 12.54 10.95 21.95
N ASN A 18 11.51 10.47 22.67
CA ASN A 18 11.32 9.03 22.88
C ASN A 18 11.09 8.31 21.56
N LYS A 19 11.73 7.14 21.40
CA LYS A 19 11.53 6.29 20.23
C LYS A 19 10.04 5.93 20.11
N PRO A 20 9.46 5.99 18.90
CA PRO A 20 8.07 5.57 18.70
C PRO A 20 7.92 4.09 19.08
N ALA A 21 6.82 3.76 19.76
CA ALA A 21 6.55 2.41 20.24
C ALA A 21 6.32 1.39 19.11
N HIS A 22 5.99 1.86 17.90
CA HIS A 22 5.75 1.02 16.73
C HIS A 22 6.64 1.48 15.58
N GLU A 23 7.23 0.50 14.91
CA GLU A 23 8.07 0.66 13.72
C GLU A 23 7.23 1.04 12.50
N TRP A 24 7.87 1.69 11.53
CA TRP A 24 7.29 2.02 10.23
C TRP A 24 7.67 0.97 9.21
N THR A 25 6.73 0.59 8.35
CA THR A 25 7.01 -0.22 7.17
C THR A 25 7.32 0.71 6.01
N GLU A 26 8.57 0.68 5.54
CA GLU A 26 8.98 1.41 4.34
C GLU A 26 8.66 0.58 3.09
N VAL A 27 8.02 1.22 2.12
CA VAL A 27 7.62 0.61 0.85
C VAL A 27 8.13 1.50 -0.27
N ALA A 28 8.78 0.94 -1.28
CA ALA A 28 9.23 1.71 -2.44
C ALA A 28 8.03 2.37 -3.14
N ASN A 29 8.13 3.65 -3.50
CA ASN A 29 7.05 4.40 -4.14
C ASN A 29 6.90 4.06 -5.64
N VAL A 30 6.70 2.78 -5.94
CA VAL A 30 6.53 2.25 -7.30
C VAL A 30 5.18 1.53 -7.39
N PRO A 31 4.46 1.64 -8.53
CA PRO A 31 3.20 0.93 -8.69
C PRO A 31 3.37 -0.58 -8.50
N PHE A 32 2.39 -1.22 -7.86
CA PHE A 32 2.36 -2.68 -7.78
C PHE A 32 1.84 -3.28 -9.10
N GLU A 33 2.57 -4.24 -9.66
CA GLU A 33 2.29 -4.79 -10.99
C GLU A 33 1.65 -6.19 -10.96
N SER A 34 1.82 -6.95 -9.87
CA SER A 34 1.39 -8.35 -9.77
C SER A 34 0.00 -8.52 -9.15
N ALA A 35 -0.88 -7.53 -9.32
CA ALA A 35 -2.23 -7.61 -8.78
C ALA A 35 -3.09 -8.64 -9.54
N PRO A 36 -3.96 -9.40 -8.84
CA PRO A 36 -4.95 -10.21 -9.51
C PRO A 36 -5.87 -9.31 -10.36
N PRO A 37 -6.28 -9.77 -11.56
CA PRO A 37 -7.25 -9.03 -12.34
C PRO A 37 -8.58 -8.96 -11.62
N LEU A 38 -9.33 -7.88 -11.83
CA LEU A 38 -10.74 -7.86 -11.43
C LEU A 38 -11.48 -8.97 -12.20
N PRO A 39 -12.35 -9.76 -11.56
CA PRO A 39 -13.14 -10.76 -12.26
C PRO A 39 -13.90 -10.15 -13.45
N GLU A 40 -14.09 -10.90 -14.54
CA GLU A 40 -14.70 -10.38 -15.77
C GLU A 40 -16.10 -9.79 -15.54
N THR A 41 -16.88 -10.43 -14.67
CA THR A 41 -18.25 -10.00 -14.32
C THR A 41 -18.45 -9.96 -12.81
N LYS A 42 -19.45 -9.19 -12.37
CA LYS A 42 -19.94 -9.24 -10.99
C LYS A 42 -20.57 -10.62 -10.70
N PRO A 43 -20.81 -10.97 -9.42
CA PRO A 43 -21.43 -12.25 -9.06
C PRO A 43 -22.82 -12.50 -9.68
N ASN A 44 -23.52 -11.45 -10.11
CA ASN A 44 -24.82 -11.54 -10.78
C ASN A 44 -24.70 -11.66 -12.32
N GLY A 45 -23.49 -11.74 -12.88
CA GLY A 45 -23.23 -11.86 -14.31
C GLY A 45 -23.16 -10.52 -15.07
N ASP A 46 -23.52 -9.41 -14.45
CA ASP A 46 -23.44 -8.09 -15.07
C ASP A 46 -21.99 -7.58 -15.19
N PRO A 47 -21.68 -6.74 -16.19
CA PRO A 47 -20.38 -6.11 -16.31
C PRO A 47 -20.12 -5.10 -15.18
N TRP A 48 -18.83 -4.86 -14.90
CA TRP A 48 -18.37 -3.79 -14.03
C TRP A 48 -18.53 -2.42 -14.69
N SER A 49 -18.92 -1.41 -13.92
CA SER A 49 -18.96 -0.03 -14.42
C SER A 49 -17.53 0.47 -14.71
N SER A 50 -17.40 1.44 -15.62
CA SER A 50 -16.09 2.07 -15.89
C SER A 50 -15.52 2.77 -14.66
N SER A 51 -16.38 3.26 -13.76
CA SER A 51 -15.99 3.86 -12.49
C SER A 51 -15.35 2.82 -11.55
N THR A 52 -15.99 1.67 -11.39
CA THR A 52 -15.46 0.60 -10.54
C THR A 52 -14.18 -0.02 -11.10
N GLN A 53 -14.06 -0.16 -12.42
CA GLN A 53 -12.81 -0.61 -13.05
C GLN A 53 -11.66 0.36 -12.77
N ARG A 54 -11.89 1.67 -12.93
CA ARG A 54 -10.88 2.70 -12.58
C ARG A 54 -10.50 2.65 -11.09
N TRP A 55 -11.49 2.47 -10.21
CA TRP A 55 -11.26 2.30 -8.78
C TRP A 55 -10.38 1.08 -8.51
N TRP A 56 -10.68 -0.07 -9.11
CA TRP A 56 -9.88 -1.28 -8.96
C TRP A 56 -8.44 -1.05 -9.40
N THR A 57 -8.20 -0.45 -10.56
CA THR A 57 -6.85 -0.13 -11.04
C THR A 57 -6.11 0.76 -10.04
N ALA A 58 -6.75 1.81 -9.51
CA ALA A 58 -6.11 2.69 -8.53
C ALA A 58 -5.70 1.96 -7.24
N ILE A 59 -6.57 1.10 -6.73
CA ILE A 59 -6.34 0.34 -5.49
C ILE A 59 -5.29 -0.75 -5.69
N SER A 60 -5.42 -1.52 -6.76
CA SER A 60 -4.54 -2.67 -7.04
C SER A 60 -3.11 -2.29 -7.39
N THR A 61 -2.89 -1.06 -7.86
CA THR A 61 -1.56 -0.54 -8.20
C THR A 61 -0.88 0.21 -7.04
N MET A 62 -1.50 0.31 -5.86
CA MET A 62 -0.88 1.00 -4.74
C MET A 62 0.43 0.31 -4.33
N PRO A 63 1.53 1.05 -4.10
CA PRO A 63 2.83 0.44 -3.81
C PRO A 63 2.85 -0.59 -2.66
N HIS A 64 2.03 -0.37 -1.63
CA HIS A 64 1.98 -1.26 -0.47
C HIS A 64 1.14 -2.53 -0.66
N CYS A 65 0.53 -2.73 -1.84
CA CYS A 65 -0.07 -4.01 -2.19
C CYS A 65 0.96 -5.16 -2.20
N THR A 66 2.27 -4.84 -2.27
CA THR A 66 3.37 -5.78 -1.99
C THR A 66 3.28 -6.50 -0.63
N LEU A 67 2.56 -5.91 0.34
CA LEU A 67 2.34 -6.47 1.67
C LEU A 67 1.06 -7.32 1.78
N TRP A 68 0.26 -7.38 0.73
CA TRP A 68 -1.07 -8.01 0.76
C TRP A 68 -0.98 -9.52 0.55
N SER A 69 -1.81 -10.23 1.30
CA SER A 69 -2.09 -11.65 1.12
C SER A 69 -3.34 -11.87 0.26
N ASP A 70 -3.62 -13.11 -0.12
CA ASP A 70 -4.86 -13.48 -0.82
C ASP A 70 -6.13 -12.97 -0.11
N SER A 71 -6.12 -12.96 1.24
CA SER A 71 -7.25 -12.48 2.02
C SER A 71 -7.49 -10.98 1.89
N ASP A 72 -6.43 -10.18 1.70
CA ASP A 72 -6.51 -8.75 1.47
C ASP A 72 -7.04 -8.46 0.06
N TRP A 73 -6.64 -9.25 -0.93
CA TRP A 73 -7.20 -9.19 -2.29
C TRP A 73 -8.69 -9.53 -2.31
N MET A 74 -9.11 -10.59 -1.61
CA MET A 74 -10.54 -10.91 -1.46
C MET A 74 -11.31 -9.76 -0.77
N PHE A 75 -10.71 -9.12 0.23
CA PHE A 75 -11.29 -7.98 0.90
C PHE A 75 -11.44 -6.75 -0.03
N ALA A 76 -10.42 -6.48 -0.87
CA ALA A 76 -10.48 -5.44 -1.89
C ALA A 76 -11.57 -5.74 -2.93
N GLU A 77 -11.70 -7.00 -3.39
CA GLU A 77 -12.72 -7.39 -4.36
C GLU A 77 -14.14 -7.23 -3.78
N HIS A 78 -14.36 -7.65 -2.53
CA HIS A 78 -15.62 -7.40 -1.84
C HIS A 78 -15.93 -5.91 -1.69
N THR A 79 -14.90 -5.07 -1.56
CA THR A 79 -15.05 -3.61 -1.54
C THR A 79 -15.42 -3.06 -2.91
N ALA A 80 -14.84 -3.60 -4.00
CA ALA A 80 -15.22 -3.25 -5.37
C ALA A 80 -16.72 -3.45 -5.62
N ARG A 81 -17.31 -4.53 -5.08
CA ARG A 81 -18.75 -4.80 -5.18
C ARG A 81 -19.60 -3.70 -4.52
N LEU A 82 -19.13 -3.15 -3.38
CA LEU A 82 -19.80 -2.03 -2.71
C LEU A 82 -19.68 -0.74 -3.52
N VAL A 83 -18.50 -0.48 -4.08
CA VAL A 83 -18.27 0.66 -4.98
C VAL A 83 -19.17 0.57 -6.20
N ALA A 84 -19.31 -0.60 -6.81
CA ALA A 84 -20.24 -0.82 -7.92
C ALA A 84 -21.70 -0.55 -7.54
N ALA A 85 -22.14 -0.97 -6.34
CA ALA A 85 -23.49 -0.68 -5.84
C ALA A 85 -23.70 0.83 -5.58
N PHE A 86 -22.69 1.50 -5.03
CA PHE A 86 -22.69 2.95 -4.83
C PHE A 86 -22.77 3.71 -6.16
N ASP A 87 -21.96 3.33 -7.15
CA ASP A 87 -21.99 3.86 -8.51
C ASP A 87 -23.35 3.66 -9.18
N ALA A 88 -24.05 2.56 -8.84
CA ALA A 88 -25.41 2.27 -9.30
C ALA A 88 -26.51 3.02 -8.53
N GLY A 89 -26.15 3.86 -7.55
CA GLY A 89 -27.07 4.72 -6.80
C GLY A 89 -27.41 4.25 -5.38
N ASP A 90 -26.85 3.13 -4.90
CA ASP A 90 -27.01 2.73 -3.50
C ASP A 90 -26.06 3.50 -2.57
N PHE A 91 -26.40 4.76 -2.32
CA PHE A 91 -25.58 5.67 -1.51
C PHE A 91 -25.43 5.24 -0.05
N LYS A 92 -26.19 4.25 0.43
CA LYS A 92 -26.06 3.70 1.80
C LYS A 92 -24.71 3.02 2.00
N GLN A 93 -24.07 2.55 0.92
CA GLN A 93 -22.76 1.90 0.98
C GLN A 93 -21.61 2.87 1.29
N ALA A 94 -21.82 4.19 1.19
CA ALA A 94 -20.77 5.18 1.31
C ALA A 94 -19.99 5.09 2.64
N THR A 95 -20.67 4.78 3.74
CA THR A 95 -20.03 4.67 5.06
C THR A 95 -19.16 3.42 5.15
N GLU A 96 -19.64 2.29 4.64
CA GLU A 96 -18.88 1.04 4.64
C GLU A 96 -17.67 1.14 3.71
N ILE A 97 -17.83 1.71 2.51
CA ILE A 97 -16.73 1.96 1.56
C ILE A 97 -15.60 2.74 2.23
N ARG A 98 -15.91 3.87 2.90
CA ARG A 98 -14.91 4.66 3.62
C ARG A 98 -14.18 3.86 4.71
N GLN A 99 -14.88 3.01 5.44
CA GLN A 99 -14.26 2.17 6.47
C GLN A 99 -13.34 1.10 5.88
N ARG A 100 -13.68 0.55 4.71
CA ARG A 100 -12.86 -0.43 4.01
C ARG A 100 -11.66 0.20 3.32
N GLU A 101 -11.84 1.32 2.63
CA GLU A 101 -10.76 2.10 2.04
C GLU A 101 -9.74 2.54 3.09
N LYS A 102 -10.20 2.89 4.30
CA LYS A 102 -9.31 3.13 5.43
C LYS A 102 -8.45 1.92 5.78
N LYS A 103 -9.00 0.71 5.78
CA LYS A 103 -8.24 -0.52 6.04
C LYS A 103 -7.28 -0.86 4.90
N LEU A 104 -7.65 -0.51 3.67
CA LEU A 104 -6.83 -0.68 2.47
C LEU A 104 -5.72 0.37 2.32
N GLY A 105 -5.63 1.38 3.19
CA GLY A 105 -4.54 2.37 3.11
C GLY A 105 -4.66 3.32 1.91
N VAL A 106 -5.89 3.61 1.45
CA VAL A 106 -6.13 4.40 0.23
C VAL A 106 -5.58 5.82 0.35
N THR A 107 -5.87 6.52 1.45
CA THR A 107 -5.38 7.88 1.65
C THR A 107 -4.01 7.91 2.35
N ALA A 108 -3.31 9.04 2.24
CA ALA A 108 -2.05 9.23 2.98
C ALA A 108 -2.25 9.19 4.51
N ASP A 109 -3.41 9.61 5.00
CA ASP A 109 -3.77 9.53 6.41
C ASP A 109 -4.02 8.08 6.84
N ASP A 110 -4.62 7.26 5.98
CA ASP A 110 -4.82 5.83 6.24
C ASP A 110 -3.49 5.07 6.26
N ARG A 111 -2.60 5.32 5.29
CA ARG A 111 -1.24 4.73 5.31
C ARG A 111 -0.48 5.09 6.56
N ARG A 112 -0.63 6.33 7.02
CA ARG A 112 -0.02 6.80 8.26
C ARG A 112 -0.61 6.09 9.49
N ASP A 113 -1.91 5.85 9.52
CA ASP A 113 -2.56 5.04 10.57
C ASP A 113 -2.04 3.59 10.55
N LEU A 114 -1.79 3.04 9.36
CA LEU A 114 -1.22 1.72 9.13
C LEU A 114 0.31 1.64 9.33
N ARG A 115 0.98 2.78 9.59
CA ARG A 115 2.45 2.89 9.71
C ARG A 115 3.21 2.52 8.44
N ILE A 116 2.60 2.75 7.28
CA ILE A 116 3.23 2.60 5.98
C ILE A 116 3.80 3.95 5.53
N ARG A 117 5.06 3.94 5.08
CA ARG A 117 5.70 5.10 4.46
C ARG A 117 6.21 4.73 3.08
N TYR A 118 5.88 5.56 2.10
CA TYR A 118 6.49 5.46 0.78
C TYR A 118 7.85 6.13 0.80
N VAL A 119 8.85 5.43 0.28
CA VAL A 119 10.21 5.92 0.12
C VAL A 119 10.56 5.91 -1.35
N ASP A 120 11.35 6.90 -1.78
CA ASP A 120 11.86 6.88 -3.15
C ASP A 120 12.70 5.62 -3.35
N PRO A 121 12.53 4.89 -4.47
CA PRO A 121 13.37 3.75 -4.75
C PRO A 121 14.82 4.23 -4.76
N LYS A 122 15.68 3.56 -3.97
CA LYS A 122 17.12 3.78 -4.11
C LYS A 122 17.45 3.37 -5.54
N ALA A 123 18.02 4.30 -6.32
CA ALA A 123 18.66 3.92 -7.57
C ALA A 123 19.56 2.73 -7.24
N GLU A 124 19.32 1.59 -7.87
CA GLU A 124 20.30 0.52 -7.87
C GLU A 124 21.58 1.18 -8.35
N ALA A 125 22.54 1.36 -7.44
CA ALA A 125 23.89 1.63 -7.84
C ALA A 125 24.24 0.45 -8.74
N GLU A 126 24.30 0.70 -10.05
CA GLU A 126 24.89 -0.18 -11.03
C GLU A 126 26.10 -0.82 -10.37
N ALA A 127 26.10 -2.16 -10.38
CA ALA A 127 27.11 -3.01 -9.78
C ALA A 127 28.44 -2.25 -9.56
N ALA A 128 28.68 -1.86 -8.31
CA ALA A 128 30.05 -1.61 -7.87
C ALA A 128 30.71 -2.99 -7.94
N GLY A 129 31.21 -3.32 -9.14
CA GLY A 129 32.08 -4.43 -9.39
C GLY A 129 33.28 -4.26 -8.46
N ASP A 130 33.20 -4.97 -7.35
CA ASP A 130 34.26 -5.80 -6.81
C ASP A 130 35.68 -5.30 -7.10
N ASN A 131 36.03 -4.16 -6.50
CA ASN A 131 37.41 -3.82 -6.20
C ASN A 131 37.59 -3.94 -4.68
N VAL A 132 37.35 -5.15 -4.16
CA VAL A 132 37.98 -5.58 -2.91
C VAL A 132 39.42 -5.95 -3.28
N THR A 133 40.31 -4.96 -3.33
CA THR A 133 41.74 -5.23 -3.32
C THR A 133 42.04 -5.93 -1.99
N SER A 134 42.49 -7.18 -2.07
CA SER A 134 42.76 -8.03 -0.91
C SER A 134 43.70 -7.33 0.07
N LEU A 135 43.41 -7.47 1.37
CA LEU A 135 44.24 -6.98 2.46
C LEU A 135 45.62 -7.69 2.52
N ASP A 136 45.83 -8.73 1.72
CA ASP A 136 47.07 -9.51 1.66
C ASP A 136 48.22 -8.79 0.94
N ASP A 137 47.95 -7.77 0.10
CA ASP A 137 49.00 -7.06 -0.65
C ASP A 137 49.82 -6.06 0.19
N TYR A 138 49.43 -5.80 1.44
CA TYR A 138 50.11 -4.83 2.33
C TYR A 138 51.08 -5.44 3.34
N ARG A 139 51.31 -6.76 3.33
CA ARG A 139 52.15 -7.42 4.35
C ARG A 139 53.63 -7.56 4.00
N ASP A 140 54.07 -7.21 2.80
CA ASP A 140 55.47 -7.31 2.38
C ASP A 140 56.06 -5.99 1.83
N LEU A 141 56.05 -4.92 2.64
CA LEU A 141 56.89 -3.72 2.43
C LEU A 141 57.56 -3.26 3.74
#